data_AF-Q1MY23-F1
#
_entry.id   AF-Q1MY23-F1
#
_cell.length_a   1.000
_cell.length_b   1.000
_cell.length_c   1.000
_cell.angle_alpha   90.00
_cell.angle_beta   90.00
_cell.angle_gamma   90.00
#
_symmetry.space_group_name_H-M   'P 1'
#
loop_
_entity.id
_entity.type
_entity.pdbx_description
1 polymer ?
#
loop_
_entity_poly.entity_id
_entity_poly.type
_entity_poly.pdbx_seq_one_letter_code
_entity_poly.pdbx_strand_id
1 'polypeptide(L)' 'MIMSNSDQFDGALKLGRWYRVVEEYQPDGSIELLVHDTRTGDVYSIEVPDLESYNKLVSLLSDGSITRLKKVMGL' A
#
# COMPACT_ATOMS: atom_id res chain seq x y z
N MET A 1 13.10 -26.43 9.75
CA MET A 1 13.25 -25.79 8.43
C MET A 1 11.93 -25.09 8.15
N ILE A 2 11.80 -23.82 8.53
CA ILE A 2 10.56 -23.07 8.31
C ILE A 2 10.63 -22.56 6.87
N MET A 3 9.72 -23.06 6.04
CA MET A 3 9.60 -22.67 4.63
C MET A 3 9.26 -21.18 4.57
N SER A 4 10.01 -20.46 3.75
CA SER A 4 9.75 -19.07 3.40
C SER A 4 8.36 -18.94 2.80
N ASN A 5 7.42 -18.34 3.53
CA ASN A 5 6.15 -17.86 2.97
C ASN A 5 6.42 -16.55 2.20
N SER A 6 7.06 -16.65 1.04
CA SER A 6 7.30 -15.51 0.15
C SER A 6 6.18 -15.30 -0.88
N ASP A 7 5.09 -16.08 -0.81
CA ASP A 7 4.02 -16.09 -1.82
C ASP A 7 2.61 -15.82 -1.27
N GLN A 8 2.47 -15.22 -0.07
CA GLN A 8 1.16 -14.80 0.42
C GLN A 8 0.91 -13.31 0.11
N PHE A 9 0.83 -12.98 -1.19
CA PHE A 9 0.36 -11.69 -1.68
C PHE A 9 -0.65 -11.90 -2.82
N ASP A 10 -1.52 -12.91 -2.70
CA ASP A 10 -2.53 -13.30 -3.70
C ASP A 10 -3.55 -12.18 -4.01
N GLY A 11 -3.68 -11.17 -3.13
CA GLY A 11 -4.55 -10.00 -3.31
C GLY A 11 -3.82 -8.66 -3.50
N ALA A 12 -2.51 -8.66 -3.77
CA ALA A 12 -1.76 -7.41 -3.86
C ALA A 12 -1.93 -6.72 -5.23
N LEU A 13 -2.48 -5.52 -5.23
CA LEU A 13 -2.56 -4.67 -6.40
C LEU A 13 -1.18 -4.06 -6.69
N LYS A 14 -0.62 -4.35 -7.88
CA LYS A 14 0.61 -3.72 -8.33
C LYS A 14 0.31 -2.31 -8.83
N LEU A 15 0.78 -1.30 -8.09
CA LEU A 15 0.61 0.11 -8.44
C LEU A 15 1.89 0.68 -9.03
N GLY A 16 1.79 1.12 -10.27
CA GLY A 16 2.90 1.67 -11.02
C GLY A 16 4.06 0.68 -11.14
N ARG A 17 5.28 1.21 -11.19
CA ARG A 17 6.48 0.36 -11.37
C ARG A 17 6.98 -0.26 -10.08
N TRP A 18 6.70 0.39 -8.95
CA TRP A 18 7.47 0.20 -7.72
C TRP A 18 6.65 -0.17 -6.50
N TYR A 19 5.32 -0.17 -6.57
CA TYR A 19 4.50 -0.39 -5.39
C TYR A 19 3.65 -1.65 -5.54
N ARG A 20 3.54 -2.40 -4.45
CA ARG A 20 2.52 -3.42 -4.24
C ARG A 20 1.66 -3.00 -3.08
N VAL A 21 0.34 -3.05 -3.23
CA VAL A 21 -0.61 -2.59 -2.23
C VAL A 21 -1.54 -3.72 -1.84
N VAL A 22 -1.73 -3.91 -0.54
CA VAL A 22 -2.81 -4.74 0.01
C VAL A 22 -3.79 -3.82 0.70
N GLU A 23 -5.08 -4.06 0.50
CA GLU A 23 -6.17 -3.26 1.08
C GLU A 23 -6.98 -4.08 2.07
N GLU A 24 -7.38 -3.43 3.17
CA GLU A 24 -8.33 -3.96 4.15
C GLU A 24 -9.42 -2.90 4.41
N TYR A 25 -10.69 -3.29 4.27
CA TYR A 25 -11.83 -2.42 4.53
C TYR A 25 -12.23 -2.55 6.00
N GLN A 26 -12.26 -1.42 6.69
CA GLN A 26 -12.61 -1.37 8.11
C GLN A 26 -14.13 -1.20 8.31
N PRO A 27 -14.69 -1.66 9.44
CA PRO A 27 -16.13 -1.54 9.72
C PRO A 27 -16.63 -0.10 9.81
N ASP A 28 -15.75 0.87 10.07
CA ASP A 28 -16.05 2.30 10.14
C ASP A 28 -16.08 2.99 8.76
N GLY A 29 -15.82 2.24 7.69
CA GLY A 29 -15.77 2.73 6.31
C GLY A 29 -14.41 3.26 5.87
N SER A 30 -13.41 3.26 6.76
CA SER A 30 -12.02 3.54 6.40
C SER A 30 -11.39 2.34 5.68
N ILE A 31 -10.27 2.59 5.01
CA ILE A 31 -9.52 1.56 4.27
C ILE A 31 -8.07 1.62 4.74
N GLU A 32 -7.55 0.52 5.26
CA GLU A 32 -6.13 0.37 5.56
C GLU A 32 -5.39 -0.15 4.32
N LEU A 33 -4.27 0.49 3.98
CA LEU A 33 -3.44 0.15 2.84
C LEU A 33 -2.02 -0.18 3.31
N LEU A 34 -1.59 -1.42 3.04
CA LEU A 34 -0.20 -1.83 3.19
C LEU A 34 0.52 -1.65 1.85
N VAL A 35 1.30 -0.57 1.73
CA VAL A 35 2.07 -0.25 0.53
C VAL A 35 3.52 -0.71 0.70
N HIS A 36 3.96 -1.63 -0.13
CA HIS A 36 5.34 -2.09 -0.21
C HIS A 36 6.05 -1.39 -1.38
N ASP A 37 7.09 -0.60 -1.08
CA ASP A 37 8.01 -0.05 -2.07
C ASP A 37 9.07 -1.08 -2.43
N THR A 38 8.97 -1.66 -3.63
CA THR A 38 9.86 -2.72 -4.09
C THR A 38 11.27 -2.23 -4.45
N ARG A 39 11.51 -0.90 -4.47
CA ARG A 39 12.87 -0.36 -4.70
C ARG A 39 13.68 -0.33 -3.42
N THR A 40 13.05 0.05 -2.31
CA THR A 40 13.71 0.21 -1.02
C THR A 40 13.47 -0.98 -0.09
N GLY A 41 12.42 -1.76 -0.33
CA GLY A 41 11.95 -2.82 0.55
C GLY A 41 11.11 -2.31 1.72
N ASP A 42 10.80 -1.00 1.76
CA ASP A 42 10.02 -0.41 2.84
C ASP A 42 8.53 -0.76 2.72
N VAL A 43 7.88 -0.95 3.87
CA VAL A 43 6.43 -1.13 3.96
C VAL A 43 5.83 0.02 4.75
N TYR A 44 4.75 0.59 4.21
CA TYR A 44 3.99 1.70 4.77
C TYR A 44 2.56 1.22 5.06
N SER A 45 2.05 1.44 6.28
CA SER A 45 0.60 1.37 6.55
C SER A 45 0.03 2.77 6.40
N ILE A 46 -1.04 2.88 5.61
CA ILE A 46 -1.74 4.13 5.31
C ILE A 46 -3.22 3.88 5.51
N GLU A 47 -3.81 4.56 6.49
CA GLU A 47 -5.26 4.61 6.65
C GLU A 47 -5.82 5.74 5.78
N VAL A 48 -6.84 5.44 4.98
CA VAL A 48 -7.59 6.43 4.21
C VAL A 48 -9.05 6.44 4.66
N PRO A 49 -9.66 7.63 4.83
CA PRO A 49 -10.97 7.75 5.47
C PRO A 49 -12.13 7.33 4.57
N ASP A 50 -11.93 7.28 3.25
CA ASP A 50 -13.00 7.05 2.28
C ASP A 50 -12.45 6.54 0.94
N LEU A 51 -13.37 6.04 0.09
CA LEU A 51 -13.06 5.49 -1.23
C LEU A 51 -12.54 6.53 -2.23
N GLU A 52 -12.91 7.80 -2.11
CA GLU A 52 -12.42 8.87 -2.99
C GLU A 52 -10.94 9.14 -2.73
N SER A 53 -10.57 9.24 -1.45
CA SER A 53 -9.20 9.36 -0.96
C SER A 53 -8.34 8.17 -1.40
N TYR A 54 -8.87 6.95 -1.28
CA TYR A 54 -8.26 5.73 -1.82
C TYR A 54 -7.97 5.85 -3.33
N ASN A 55 -9.00 6.16 -4.14
CA ASN A 55 -8.87 6.21 -5.60
C ASN A 55 -7.82 7.24 -6.05
N LYS A 56 -7.75 8.38 -5.35
CA LYS A 56 -6.74 9.40 -5.60
C LYS A 56 -5.33 8.91 -5.28
N LEU A 57 -5.13 8.27 -4.13
CA LEU A 57 -3.83 7.71 -3.74
C LEU A 57 -3.36 6.62 -4.72
N VAL A 58 -4.26 5.71 -5.09
CA VAL A 58 -3.98 4.64 -6.05
C VAL A 58 -3.60 5.20 -7.41
N SER A 59 -4.30 6.23 -7.89
CA SER A 59 -3.99 6.90 -9.16
C SER A 59 -2.60 7.54 -9.13
N LEU A 60 -2.25 8.24 -8.05
CA LEU A 60 -0.94 8.89 -7.90
C LEU A 60 0.23 7.89 -7.78
N LEU A 61 0.01 6.75 -7.12
CA LEU A 61 0.99 5.65 -7.07
C LEU A 61 1.12 4.95 -8.42
N SER A 62 0.02 4.81 -9.16
CA SER A 62 -0.02 4.16 -10.48
C SER A 62 0.65 4.95 -11.57
N ASP A 63 0.36 6.25 -11.65
CA ASP A 63 0.97 7.20 -12.58
C ASP A 63 2.44 7.49 -12.23
N GLY A 64 2.88 7.10 -11.02
CA GLY A 64 4.23 7.33 -10.54
C GLY A 64 4.48 8.79 -10.13
N SER A 65 3.44 9.61 -10.02
CA SER A 65 3.52 10.98 -9.50
C SER A 65 3.99 10.98 -8.04
N ILE A 66 3.67 9.92 -7.27
CA ILE A 66 4.31 9.64 -5.98
C ILE A 66 5.55 8.78 -6.20
N THR A 67 6.70 9.44 -6.24
CA THR A 67 7.99 8.76 -6.40
C THR A 67 8.58 8.26 -5.08
N ARG A 68 8.11 8.74 -3.93
CA ARG A 68 8.47 8.26 -2.58
C ARG A 68 7.33 8.50 -1.61
N LEU A 69 6.98 7.48 -0.83
CA LEU A 69 6.18 7.66 0.38
C LEU A 69 7.12 8.08 1.52
N LYS A 70 6.73 9.11 2.28
CA LYS A 70 7.46 9.48 3.48
C LYS A 70 6.82 8.75 4.65
N LYS A 71 7.60 7.92 5.35
CA LYS A 71 7.16 7.36 6.63
C LYS A 71 6.96 8.52 7.61
N VAL A 72 5.71 8.92 7.82
CA VAL A 72 5.37 9.81 8.93
C VAL A 72 5.21 8.86 10.12
N MET A 73 6.31 8.59 10.82
CA MET A 73 6.20 7.91 12.11
C MET A 73 5.35 8.78 13.02
N GLY A 74 4.11 8.35 13.29
CA GLY A 74 3.35 8.79 14.45
C GLY A 74 3.95 8.13 15.68
N LEU A 75 4.18 8.95 16.71
CA LEU A 75 4.55 8.55 18.06
C LEU A 75 3.60 7.50 18.65
#